data_AF-A0AAW1YAD5-F1
#
_entry.id   AF-A0AAW1YAD5-F1
#
_cell.length_a   1.000
_cell.length_b   1.000
_cell.length_c   1.000
_cell.angle_alpha   90.00
_cell.angle_beta   90.00
_cell.angle_gamma   90.00
#
_symmetry.space_group_name_H-M   'P 1'
#
loop_
_entity.id
_entity.type
_entity.pdbx_description
1 polymer ?
#
loop_
_entity_poly.entity_id
_entity_poly.type
_entity_poly.pdbx_seq_one_letter_code
_entity_poly.pdbx_strand_id
1 'polypeptide(L)'
;MWRRVVSSSSAQLQALASCRSSSFKLNRRFLISSASAPSTPPPFKRSPNLSSPASASALKKKVEDILPIATGHEREELEAELAGRDILEINYPVGPFGTKEAPAIVKSYYDKRIVGCPGVEGEDEHDVVWFWLEKGKPHECPVCSQYFKLEVVGPGGPPDGHGDDHHH
;
A
#
# COMPACT_ATOMS: atom_id res chain seq x y z
N MET A 1 0.71 7.86 1.55
CA MET A 1 0.23 8.25 2.90
C MET A 1 1.41 8.78 3.68
N TRP A 2 1.30 9.96 4.30
CA TRP A 2 2.37 10.52 5.13
C TRP A 2 2.58 9.67 6.37
N ARG A 3 3.83 9.39 6.73
CA ARG A 3 4.20 8.73 7.98
C ARG A 3 5.08 9.64 8.81
N ARG A 4 4.98 9.53 10.13
CA ARG A 4 5.86 10.29 11.02
C ARG A 4 7.09 9.47 11.39
N VAL A 5 8.24 10.13 11.54
CA VAL A 5 9.38 9.52 12.24
C VAL A 5 9.08 9.57 13.74
N VAL A 6 8.81 8.42 14.36
CA VAL A 6 8.74 8.31 15.82
C VAL A 6 10.17 8.13 16.33
N SER A 7 10.71 9.11 17.07
CA SER A 7 11.92 8.87 17.86
C SER A 7 11.55 7.93 19.00
N SER A 8 11.91 6.66 18.87
CA SER A 8 11.71 5.65 19.91
C SER A 8 12.54 6.00 21.14
N SER A 9 11.99 6.81 22.04
CA SER A 9 12.40 6.80 23.44
C SER A 9 11.89 5.47 24.00
N SER A 10 12.82 4.57 24.36
CA SER A 10 12.50 3.24 24.88
C SER A 10 11.60 3.35 26.13
N ALA A 11 10.29 3.16 25.94
CA ALA A 11 9.35 2.95 27.02
C ALA A 11 8.90 1.49 26.94
N GLN A 12 9.43 0.68 27.86
CA GLN A 12 9.08 -0.73 28.02
C GLN A 12 7.60 -0.86 28.35
N LEU A 13 6.81 -1.43 27.44
CA LEU A 13 5.44 -1.86 27.70
C LEU A 13 5.46 -3.18 28.46
N GLN A 14 4.95 -3.18 29.70
CA GLN A 14 4.62 -4.42 30.40
C GLN A 14 3.26 -4.92 29.93
N ALA A 15 3.25 -6.12 29.36
CA ALA A 15 2.04 -6.84 28.99
C ALA A 15 1.48 -7.55 30.24
N LEU A 16 0.26 -7.20 30.64
CA LEU A 16 -0.57 -8.04 31.51
C LEU A 16 -1.70 -8.63 30.68
N ALA A 17 -1.55 -9.91 30.34
CA ALA A 17 -2.59 -10.72 29.77
C ALA A 17 -3.62 -11.09 30.85
N SER A 18 -4.90 -10.85 30.57
CA SER A 18 -6.00 -11.45 31.32
C SER A 18 -7.05 -11.96 30.33
N CYS A 19 -6.93 -13.22 29.97
CA CYS A 19 -7.91 -13.96 29.20
C CYS A 19 -9.15 -14.26 30.06
N ARG A 20 -10.33 -13.86 29.57
CA ARG A 20 -11.62 -14.43 30.02
C ARG A 20 -12.46 -14.76 28.80
N SER A 21 -12.54 -16.06 28.52
CA SER A 21 -13.47 -16.67 27.57
C SER A 21 -14.89 -16.61 28.12
N SER A 22 -15.85 -16.13 27.32
CA SER A 22 -17.27 -16.39 27.55
C SER A 22 -17.92 -16.86 26.26
N SER A 23 -18.23 -18.15 26.21
CA SER A 23 -18.98 -18.81 25.15
C SER A 23 -20.46 -18.43 25.24
N PHE A 24 -20.99 -17.72 24.26
CA PHE A 24 -22.43 -17.53 24.12
C PHE A 24 -22.97 -18.44 23.02
N LYS A 25 -23.70 -19.48 23.45
CA LYS A 25 -24.50 -20.34 22.58
C LYS A 25 -25.82 -19.63 22.31
N LEU A 26 -26.13 -19.33 21.04
CA LEU A 26 -27.47 -18.88 20.66
C LEU A 26 -28.13 -19.93 19.77
N ASN A 27 -29.16 -20.57 20.34
CA ASN A 27 -30.11 -21.42 19.64
C ASN A 27 -30.92 -20.59 18.65
N ARG A 28 -30.94 -20.98 17.37
CA ARG A 28 -31.97 -20.52 16.44
C ARG A 28 -32.63 -21.73 15.78
N ARG A 29 -33.87 -21.98 16.19
CA ARG A 29 -34.79 -22.93 15.54
C ARG A 29 -35.52 -22.18 14.43
N PHE A 30 -35.57 -22.75 13.23
CA PHE A 30 -36.65 -22.53 12.27
C PHE A 30 -37.04 -23.87 11.64
N LEU A 31 -38.34 -24.03 11.44
CA LEU A 31 -39.03 -25.24 11.02
C LEU A 31 -39.42 -25.17 9.54
N ILE A 32 -39.18 -26.30 8.85
CA ILE A 32 -39.96 -26.95 7.77
C ILE A 32 -40.09 -26.24 6.41
N SER A 33 -39.57 -26.86 5.33
CA SER A 33 -40.42 -27.53 4.33
C SER A 33 -39.63 -28.32 3.28
N SER A 34 -40.24 -29.43 2.87
CA SER A 34 -39.81 -30.47 1.94
C SER A 34 -39.98 -30.10 0.47
N ALA A 35 -39.04 -30.50 -0.40
CA ALA A 35 -39.31 -30.93 -1.79
C ALA A 35 -38.09 -31.63 -2.45
N SER A 36 -38.31 -32.88 -2.85
CA SER A 36 -37.89 -33.59 -4.09
C SER A 36 -36.53 -33.30 -4.78
N ALA A 37 -35.70 -34.35 -4.91
CA ALA A 37 -34.62 -34.51 -5.92
C ALA A 37 -35.22 -34.94 -7.30
N PRO A 38 -34.47 -35.21 -8.40
CA PRO A 38 -33.00 -35.22 -8.62
C PRO A 38 -32.51 -34.62 -9.98
N SER A 39 -31.20 -34.44 -10.17
CA SER A 39 -30.51 -34.80 -11.43
C SER A 39 -28.99 -34.79 -11.26
N THR A 40 -28.38 -35.93 -11.57
CA THR A 40 -26.94 -36.20 -11.45
C THR A 40 -26.27 -35.85 -12.78
N PRO A 41 -25.28 -34.93 -12.85
CA PRO A 41 -24.48 -34.80 -14.07
C PRO A 41 -23.44 -35.93 -14.15
N PRO A 42 -23.06 -36.38 -15.36
CA PRO A 42 -22.12 -37.50 -15.55
C PRO A 42 -20.70 -37.13 -15.09
N PRO A 43 -19.87 -38.11 -14.73
CA PRO A 43 -18.49 -37.87 -14.33
C PRO A 43 -17.66 -37.40 -15.54
N PHE A 44 -17.16 -36.16 -15.49
CA PHE A 44 -16.12 -35.70 -16.40
C PHE A 44 -14.88 -36.61 -16.26
N LYS A 45 -14.52 -37.29 -17.35
CA LYS A 45 -13.29 -38.08 -17.42
C LYS A 45 -12.10 -37.12 -17.34
N ARG A 46 -11.41 -37.15 -16.19
CA ARG A 46 -10.17 -36.40 -15.95
C ARG A 46 -9.11 -36.92 -16.91
N SER A 47 -8.64 -36.07 -17.82
CA SER A 47 -7.47 -36.36 -18.66
C SER A 47 -6.27 -36.70 -17.76
N PRO A 48 -5.39 -37.64 -18.16
CA PRO A 48 -4.20 -37.93 -17.38
C PRO A 48 -3.32 -36.68 -17.34
N ASN A 49 -2.98 -36.23 -16.13
CA ASN A 49 -1.98 -35.20 -15.94
C ASN A 49 -0.68 -35.68 -16.59
N LEU A 50 -0.28 -35.02 -17.67
CA LEU A 50 1.05 -35.16 -18.25
C LEU A 50 2.04 -34.69 -17.19
N SER A 51 2.60 -35.64 -16.47
CA SER A 51 3.60 -35.39 -15.45
C SER A 51 4.89 -35.09 -16.18
N SER A 52 5.22 -33.81 -16.35
CA SER A 52 6.60 -33.41 -16.66
C SER A 52 7.50 -33.93 -15.54
N PRO A 53 8.73 -34.42 -15.83
CA PRO A 53 9.64 -34.85 -14.80
C PRO A 53 10.05 -33.63 -13.97
N ALA A 54 9.34 -33.45 -12.85
CA ALA A 54 9.68 -32.50 -11.83
C ALA A 54 10.98 -32.96 -11.19
N SER A 55 12.11 -32.44 -11.66
CA SER A 55 13.26 -32.23 -10.77
C SER A 55 12.91 -31.10 -9.81
N ALA A 56 11.95 -31.39 -8.92
CA ALA A 56 11.55 -30.52 -7.83
C ALA A 56 12.56 -30.69 -6.69
N SER A 57 13.82 -30.35 -6.96
CA SER A 57 14.58 -29.68 -5.91
C SER A 57 14.05 -28.25 -5.91
N ALA A 58 13.54 -27.78 -4.78
CA ALA A 58 13.14 -26.39 -4.60
C ALA A 58 14.40 -25.52 -4.70
N LEU A 59 14.85 -25.25 -5.93
CA LEU A 59 15.95 -24.35 -6.21
C LEU A 59 15.49 -22.97 -5.79
N LYS A 60 16.08 -22.48 -4.69
CA LYS A 60 16.05 -21.06 -4.35
C LYS A 60 16.81 -20.34 -5.47
N LYS A 61 16.08 -19.92 -6.50
CA LYS A 61 16.64 -19.13 -7.61
C LYS A 61 17.17 -17.83 -7.01
N LYS A 62 18.42 -17.48 -7.30
CA LYS A 62 18.97 -16.19 -6.90
C LYS A 62 18.62 -15.13 -7.94
N VAL A 63 18.69 -13.86 -7.57
CA VAL A 63 18.41 -12.74 -8.47
C VAL A 63 19.35 -12.76 -9.68
N GLU A 64 20.61 -13.14 -9.47
CA GLU A 64 21.62 -13.24 -10.52
C GLU A 64 21.31 -14.32 -11.57
N ASP A 65 20.58 -15.37 -11.19
CA ASP A 65 20.16 -16.43 -12.11
C ASP A 65 18.96 -16.00 -12.98
N ILE A 66 18.16 -15.03 -12.51
CA ILE A 66 16.92 -14.56 -13.13
C ILE A 66 17.19 -13.36 -14.06
N LEU A 67 18.10 -12.47 -13.69
CA LEU A 67 18.43 -11.26 -14.45
C LEU A 67 18.76 -11.45 -15.94
N PRO A 68 19.46 -12.51 -16.39
CA PRO A 68 19.77 -12.70 -17.81
C PRO A 68 18.54 -12.96 -18.68
N ILE A 69 17.44 -13.46 -18.09
CA ILE A 69 16.19 -13.78 -18.79
C ILE A 69 15.08 -12.76 -18.51
N ALA A 70 15.23 -11.92 -17.49
CA ALA A 70 14.26 -10.88 -17.14
C ALA A 70 14.23 -9.75 -18.17
N THR A 71 13.04 -9.22 -18.46
CA THR A 71 12.83 -8.11 -19.40
C THR A 71 11.74 -7.15 -18.90
N GLY A 72 11.72 -5.90 -19.40
CA GLY A 72 10.72 -4.90 -19.00
C GLY A 72 10.83 -4.47 -17.54
N HIS A 73 9.69 -4.23 -16.90
CA HIS A 73 9.63 -3.77 -15.49
C HIS A 73 10.24 -4.78 -14.50
N GLU A 74 10.13 -6.08 -14.78
CA GLU A 74 10.76 -7.11 -13.94
C GLU A 74 12.28 -6.90 -13.87
N ARG A 75 12.91 -6.62 -15.01
CA ARG A 75 14.35 -6.36 -15.06
C ARG A 75 14.72 -5.07 -14.34
N GLU A 76 13.92 -4.01 -14.52
CA GLU A 76 14.16 -2.72 -13.88
C GLU A 76 14.15 -2.83 -12.35
N GLU A 77 13.17 -3.53 -11.79
CA GLU A 77 13.05 -3.83 -10.36
C GLU A 77 14.26 -4.61 -9.84
N LEU A 78 14.65 -5.70 -10.51
CA LEU A 78 15.79 -6.51 -10.09
C LEU A 78 17.13 -5.77 -10.17
N GLU A 79 17.35 -4.95 -11.20
CA GLU A 79 18.55 -4.10 -11.32
C GLU A 79 18.61 -3.03 -10.22
N ALA A 80 17.46 -2.49 -9.81
CA ALA A 80 17.37 -1.56 -8.69
C ALA A 80 17.72 -2.22 -7.35
N GLU A 81 17.14 -3.39 -7.09
CA GLU A 81 17.40 -4.18 -5.89
C GLU A 81 18.88 -4.56 -5.78
N LEU A 82 19.51 -4.99 -6.88
CA LEU A 82 20.96 -5.27 -6.90
C LEU A 82 21.82 -4.03 -6.61
N ALA A 83 21.40 -2.86 -7.07
CA ALA A 83 22.05 -1.59 -6.76
C ALA A 83 21.73 -1.10 -5.33
N GLY A 84 20.87 -1.80 -4.58
CA GLY A 84 20.44 -1.42 -3.24
C GLY A 84 19.54 -0.18 -3.21
N ARG A 85 18.86 0.14 -4.32
CA ARG A 85 17.93 1.27 -4.43
C ARG A 85 16.49 0.78 -4.55
N ASP A 86 15.55 1.47 -3.90
CA ASP A 86 14.11 1.25 -4.11
C ASP A 86 13.61 2.25 -5.17
N ILE A 87 13.02 1.73 -6.25
CA ILE A 87 12.46 2.55 -7.34
C ILE A 87 11.33 3.44 -6.83
N LEU A 88 10.56 2.95 -5.85
CA LEU A 88 9.33 3.55 -5.37
C LEU A 88 9.51 4.24 -4.00
N GLU A 89 10.74 4.55 -3.59
CA GLU A 89 11.06 5.15 -2.29
C GLU A 89 10.22 6.41 -2.00
N ILE A 90 10.01 7.25 -3.02
CA ILE A 90 9.22 8.49 -2.91
C ILE A 90 7.75 8.25 -2.51
N ASN A 91 7.26 7.01 -2.63
CA ASN A 91 5.88 6.68 -2.31
C ASN A 91 5.57 6.61 -0.81
N TYR A 92 6.62 6.49 0.00
CA TYR A 92 6.52 6.33 1.45
C TYR A 92 7.14 7.54 2.17
N PRO A 93 6.56 8.75 2.04
CA PRO A 93 7.12 9.93 2.68
C PRO A 93 7.04 9.79 4.20
N VAL A 94 8.20 9.91 4.84
CA VAL A 94 8.34 9.90 6.30
C VAL A 94 9.00 11.19 6.77
N GLY A 95 8.45 11.85 7.78
CA GLY A 95 9.04 13.08 8.32
C GLY A 95 8.44 13.55 9.64
N PRO A 96 8.90 14.67 10.20
CA PRO A 96 8.30 15.27 11.39
C PRO A 96 6.90 15.84 11.11
N PHE A 97 6.23 16.32 12.16
CA PHE A 97 4.99 17.06 11.99
C PHE A 97 5.26 18.39 11.27
N GLY A 98 4.51 18.66 10.22
CA GLY A 98 4.67 19.84 9.39
C GLY A 98 4.03 21.07 10.02
N THR A 99 4.83 22.10 10.26
CA THR A 99 4.38 23.43 10.71
C THR A 99 4.36 24.41 9.54
N LYS A 100 3.78 25.60 9.73
CA LYS A 100 3.78 26.65 8.71
C LYS A 100 5.19 27.06 8.26
N GLU A 101 6.13 27.14 9.20
CA GLU A 101 7.53 27.50 8.93
C GLU A 101 8.35 26.31 8.39
N ALA A 102 8.06 25.10 8.88
CA ALA A 102 8.72 23.87 8.48
C ALA A 102 7.67 22.82 8.05
N PRO A 103 7.15 22.90 6.82
CA PRO A 103 6.10 21.99 6.33
C PRO A 103 6.62 20.58 6.07
N ALA A 104 5.72 19.61 6.10
CA ALA A 104 5.98 18.23 5.70
C ALA A 104 6.21 18.14 4.18
N ILE A 105 7.44 17.79 3.79
CA ILE A 105 7.86 17.76 2.38
C ILE A 105 7.47 16.43 1.73
N VAL A 106 6.56 16.47 0.76
CA VAL A 106 6.13 15.31 -0.02
C VAL A 106 6.76 15.36 -1.39
N LYS A 107 7.59 14.36 -1.71
CA LYS A 107 8.19 14.21 -3.04
C LYS A 107 7.13 13.77 -4.06
N SER A 108 7.21 14.23 -5.29
CA SER A 108 6.31 13.85 -6.38
C SER A 108 7.04 13.82 -7.71
N TYR A 109 6.64 12.94 -8.62
CA TYR A 109 7.14 12.94 -9.99
C TYR A 109 6.47 14.01 -10.85
N TYR A 110 5.21 14.34 -10.54
CA TYR A 110 4.36 15.35 -11.21
C TYR A 110 4.13 16.59 -10.35
N ASP A 111 3.59 17.66 -10.94
CA ASP A 111 3.28 18.92 -10.24
C ASP A 111 2.08 18.83 -9.26
N LYS A 112 1.32 17.73 -9.30
CA LYS A 112 0.23 17.45 -8.36
C LYS A 112 0.27 15.99 -7.88
N ARG A 113 -0.04 15.75 -6.60
CA ARG A 113 -0.07 14.41 -6.00
C ARG A 113 -1.18 14.27 -4.96
N ILE A 114 -1.81 13.11 -4.92
CA ILE A 114 -2.77 12.75 -3.87
C ILE A 114 -1.99 12.39 -2.59
N VAL A 115 -2.33 13.04 -1.48
CA VAL A 115 -1.72 12.83 -0.18
C VAL A 115 -2.80 12.48 0.84
N GLY A 116 -2.48 11.55 1.74
CA GLY A 116 -3.34 11.14 2.85
C GLY A 116 -2.66 11.45 4.18
N CYS A 117 -3.33 12.22 5.03
CA CYS A 117 -2.91 12.55 6.39
C CYS A 117 -3.70 11.71 7.40
N PRO A 118 -3.06 10.80 8.17
CA PRO A 118 -3.70 10.04 9.25
C PRO A 118 -3.85 10.79 10.58
N GLY A 119 -3.45 12.06 10.65
CA GLY A 119 -3.34 12.76 11.93
C GLY A 119 -2.08 12.38 12.71
N VAL A 120 -2.11 12.70 14.01
CA VAL A 120 -1.00 12.49 14.94
C VAL A 120 -1.41 11.47 15.99
N GLU A 121 -0.51 10.56 16.36
CA GLU A 121 -0.74 9.69 17.53
C GLU A 121 -0.94 10.54 18.78
N GLY A 122 -2.14 10.46 19.39
CA GLY A 122 -2.51 11.24 20.57
C GLY A 122 -3.82 12.02 20.37
N GLU A 123 -3.82 13.31 20.73
CA GLU A 123 -5.04 14.14 20.77
C GLU A 123 -5.58 14.51 19.37
N ASP A 124 -4.72 14.54 18.34
CA ASP A 124 -5.09 14.89 16.97
C ASP A 124 -5.14 13.66 16.03
N GLU A 125 -5.44 12.48 16.59
CA GLU A 125 -5.69 11.27 15.80
C GLU A 125 -7.04 11.40 15.08
N HIS A 126 -7.05 11.18 13.77
CA HIS A 126 -8.27 11.29 12.98
C HIS A 126 -8.26 10.33 11.79
N ASP A 127 -9.44 10.08 11.20
CA ASP A 127 -9.56 9.29 9.98
C ASP A 127 -8.73 9.90 8.84
N VAL A 128 -8.26 9.07 7.91
CA VAL A 128 -7.37 9.53 6.84
C VAL A 128 -8.06 10.58 5.97
N VAL A 129 -7.52 11.80 5.99
CA VAL A 129 -7.96 12.89 5.12
C VAL A 129 -7.13 12.85 3.84
N TRP A 130 -7.80 12.64 2.71
CA TRP A 130 -7.20 12.64 1.38
C TRP A 130 -7.40 13.99 0.70
N PHE A 131 -6.35 14.52 0.09
CA PHE A 131 -6.38 15.80 -0.61
C PHE A 131 -5.39 15.83 -1.78
N TRP A 132 -5.64 16.74 -2.72
CA TRP A 132 -4.71 17.08 -3.79
C TRP A 132 -3.70 18.10 -3.27
N LEU A 133 -2.42 17.73 -3.33
CA LEU A 133 -1.32 18.64 -3.04
C LEU A 133 -0.72 19.13 -4.35
N GLU A 134 -0.67 20.45 -4.54
CA GLU A 134 -0.14 21.08 -5.76
C GLU A 134 1.21 21.74 -5.50
N LYS A 135 2.08 21.76 -6.51
CA LYS A 135 3.33 22.51 -6.48
C LYS A 135 3.09 23.99 -6.20
N GLY A 136 3.87 24.56 -5.27
CA GLY A 136 3.81 25.98 -4.93
C GLY A 136 2.64 26.38 -4.02
N LYS A 137 1.68 25.49 -3.76
CA LYS A 137 0.56 25.74 -2.86
C LYS A 137 0.64 24.79 -1.66
N PRO A 138 1.15 25.25 -0.50
CA PRO A 138 1.13 24.43 0.70
C PRO A 138 -0.33 24.16 1.13
N HIS A 139 -0.58 22.95 1.61
CA HIS A 139 -1.90 22.53 2.06
C HIS A 139 -1.88 22.29 3.57
N GLU A 140 -2.87 22.82 4.28
CA GLU A 140 -3.09 22.60 5.70
C GLU A 140 -4.17 21.54 5.91
N CYS A 141 -3.90 20.53 6.74
CA CYS A 141 -4.91 19.53 7.07
C CYS A 141 -6.04 20.18 7.90
N PRO A 142 -7.32 20.02 7.52
CA PRO A 142 -8.43 20.67 8.22
C PRO A 142 -8.71 20.13 9.63
N VAL A 143 -8.08 19.02 10.03
CA VAL A 143 -8.31 18.37 11.32
C VAL A 143 -7.11 18.58 12.25
N CYS A 144 -5.93 18.06 11.90
CA CYS A 144 -4.73 18.20 12.73
C CYS A 144 -3.90 19.48 12.47
N SER A 145 -4.31 20.35 11.54
CA SER A 145 -3.58 21.59 11.20
C SER A 145 -2.13 21.39 10.73
N GLN A 146 -1.79 20.19 10.24
CA GLN A 146 -0.47 19.89 9.69
C GLN A 146 -0.29 20.52 8.30
N TYR A 147 0.85 21.17 8.07
CA TYR A 147 1.21 21.76 6.78
C TYR A 147 1.99 20.79 5.90
N PHE A 148 1.61 20.70 4.63
CA PHE A 148 2.25 19.88 3.61
C PHE A 148 2.73 20.74 2.44
N LYS A 149 3.90 20.43 1.89
CA LYS A 149 4.47 21.09 0.71
C LYS A 149 4.98 20.04 -0.27
N LEU A 150 4.68 20.23 -1.56
CA LEU A 150 5.12 19.33 -2.61
C LEU A 150 6.48 19.73 -3.17
N GLU A 151 7.37 18.76 -3.30
CA GLU A 151 8.66 18.87 -3.98
C GLU A 151 8.66 17.96 -5.21
N VAL A 152 8.91 18.53 -6.39
CA VAL A 152 8.95 17.75 -7.63
C VAL A 152 10.36 17.22 -7.85
N VAL A 153 10.50 15.91 -7.97
CA VAL A 153 11.78 15.21 -8.19
C VAL A 153 11.93 14.64 -9.60
N GLY A 154 10.89 14.78 -10.43
CA GLY A 154 10.84 14.32 -11.82
C GLY A 154 10.71 15.48 -12.82
N PRO A 155 10.27 15.19 -14.06
CA PRO A 155 10.05 16.20 -15.09
C PRO A 155 8.94 17.20 -14.74
N GLY A 156 8.05 16.86 -13.79
CA GLY A 156 6.90 17.68 -13.44
C GLY A 156 5.77 17.57 -14.47
N GLY A 157 4.93 18.60 -14.53
CA GLY A 157 3.76 18.63 -15.40
C GLY A 157 2.50 18.06 -14.75
N PRO A 158 1.34 18.23 -15.42
CA PRO A 158 0.07 17.73 -14.93
C PRO A 158 0.01 16.19 -15.07
N PRO A 159 -0.54 15.48 -14.06
CA PRO A 159 -0.51 14.01 -14.03
C PRO A 159 -1.38 13.33 -15.08
N ASP A 160 -2.29 14.07 -15.73
CA ASP A 160 -3.18 13.60 -16.79
C ASP A 160 -2.59 13.76 -18.20
N GLY A 161 -1.42 14.40 -18.33
CA GLY A 161 -0.74 14.58 -19.62
C GLY A 161 -1.40 15.58 -20.56
N HIS A 162 -2.45 16.28 -20.12
CA HIS A 162 -3.07 17.36 -20.87
C HIS A 162 -2.36 18.67 -20.53
N GLY A 163 -1.28 18.96 -21.24
CA GLY A 163 -0.70 20.30 -21.22
C GLY A 163 -1.70 21.31 -21.77
N ASP A 164 -1.66 22.53 -21.26
CA ASP A 164 -2.43 23.68 -21.73
C ASP A 164 -1.97 24.06 -23.16
N ASP A 165 -2.40 23.27 -24.14
CA ASP A 165 -2.32 23.56 -25.58
C ASP A 165 -3.29 24.71 -25.89
N HIS A 166 -2.88 25.92 -25.49
CA HIS A 166 -3.45 27.16 -26.02
C HIS A 166 -3.02 27.30 -27.48
N HIS A 167 -3.75 26.60 -28.36
CA HIS A 167 -3.78 26.91 -29.79
C HIS A 167 -4.31 28.35 -29.95
N HIS A 168 -3.38 29.27 -30.18
CA HIS A 168 -3.63 30.62 -30.70
C HIS A 168 -3.79 30.60 -32.22
#